data_AF-Q5RT77-F1
#
_entry.id   AF-Q5RT77-F1
#
_cell.length_a   1.000
_cell.length_b   1.000
_cell.length_c   1.000
_cell.angle_alpha   90.00
_cell.angle_beta   90.00
_cell.angle_gamma   90.00
#
_symmetry.space_group_name_H-M   'P 1'
#
loop_
_entity.id
_entity.type
_entity.pdbx_description
1 polymer ?
#
loop_
_entity_poly.entity_id
_entity_poly.type
_entity_poly.pdbx_seq_one_letter_code
_entity_poly.pdbx_strand_id
1 'polypeptide(L)'
;MRKKLTALVLSALPLAAVADVSLYGEIKAGVEGRNIQLQLTEPLQNIQQPQVTKRKSRIRTKISDFGSFIGFKGSEDLGEGLKAVWQLEQDVSVAGGGASQWGNRESFIGLAGEFGTLRAGRVANQFDDASQAIDPWDSNNDVASQLGIFKRHDDMSVSVRYDSPEFSGFSGSVQFVPAQNSKSAYTPAHFVQNKQNQQNQPPTLVPAVVGK
;
A
#
# COMPACT_ATOMS: atom_id res chain seq x y z
N MET A 1 -25.62 7.66 16.91
CA MET A 1 -24.85 6.76 17.79
C MET A 1 -24.24 5.65 16.94
N ARG A 2 -22.93 5.69 16.66
CA ARG A 2 -22.24 4.62 15.89
C ARG A 2 -21.85 3.52 16.86
N LYS A 3 -22.46 2.34 16.76
CA LYS A 3 -22.10 1.17 17.56
C LYS A 3 -20.98 0.42 16.83
N LYS A 4 -19.76 0.45 17.36
CA LYS A 4 -18.66 -0.43 16.90
C LYS A 4 -18.82 -1.77 17.62
N LEU A 5 -18.97 -2.86 16.87
CA LEU A 5 -18.98 -4.22 17.39
C LEU A 5 -17.55 -4.74 17.31
N THR A 6 -16.85 -4.75 18.45
CA THR A 6 -15.52 -5.35 18.58
C THR A 6 -15.70 -6.80 19.03
N ALA A 7 -15.38 -7.76 18.17
CA ALA A 7 -15.38 -9.17 18.55
C ALA A 7 -14.05 -9.49 19.27
N LEU A 8 -14.11 -9.73 20.58
CA LEU A 8 -12.99 -10.20 21.40
C LEU A 8 -13.03 -11.73 21.45
N VAL A 9 -12.13 -12.40 20.73
CA VAL A 9 -11.93 -13.85 20.88
C VAL A 9 -10.93 -14.06 22.02
N LEU A 10 -11.42 -14.51 23.18
CA LEU A 10 -10.61 -14.86 24.34
C LEU A 10 -10.33 -16.37 24.29
N SER A 11 -9.22 -16.79 23.70
CA SER A 11 -8.76 -18.18 23.80
C SER A 11 -7.93 -18.36 25.07
N ALA A 12 -8.50 -19.04 26.06
CA ALA A 12 -7.79 -19.47 27.27
C ALA A 12 -6.90 -20.69 26.94
N LEU A 13 -5.61 -20.67 27.33
CA LEU A 13 -4.68 -21.83 27.50
C LEU A 13 -3.31 -21.34 28.08
N PRO A 14 -2.43 -22.24 28.59
CA PRO A 14 -1.93 -22.28 29.98
C PRO A 14 -0.76 -21.34 30.33
N LEU A 15 -0.55 -21.14 31.64
CA LEU A 15 0.51 -20.36 32.28
C LEU A 15 1.92 -20.92 32.02
N ALA A 16 2.49 -20.57 30.88
CA ALA A 16 3.93 -20.44 30.68
C ALA A 16 4.16 -19.10 29.98
N ALA A 17 5.36 -18.53 30.01
CA ALA A 17 5.68 -17.33 29.23
C ALA A 17 5.62 -17.68 27.73
N VAL A 18 4.41 -17.69 27.16
CA VAL A 18 4.16 -17.95 25.74
C VAL A 18 4.21 -16.61 25.03
N ALA A 19 4.97 -16.51 23.93
CA ALA A 19 4.94 -15.36 23.05
C ALA A 19 3.48 -14.98 22.75
N ASP A 20 3.13 -13.71 22.92
CA ASP A 20 1.77 -13.25 22.67
C ASP A 20 1.55 -13.24 21.16
N VAL A 21 0.63 -14.07 20.66
CA VAL A 21 0.27 -14.16 19.24
C VAL A 21 -1.22 -13.89 19.13
N SER A 22 -1.55 -12.89 18.31
CA SER A 22 -2.92 -12.47 18.07
C SER A 22 -3.28 -12.57 16.59
N LEU A 23 -4.47 -13.08 16.32
CA LEU A 23 -5.15 -13.00 15.03
C LEU A 23 -6.09 -11.81 15.04
N TYR A 24 -6.04 -10.99 14.00
CA TYR A 24 -6.89 -9.82 13.84
C TYR A 24 -7.25 -9.60 12.36
N GLY A 25 -8.10 -8.63 12.09
CA GLY A 25 -8.50 -8.30 10.74
C GLY A 25 -9.74 -7.41 10.72
N GLU A 26 -10.12 -7.01 9.51
CA GLU A 26 -11.31 -6.20 9.27
C GLU A 26 -12.01 -6.68 8.00
N ILE A 27 -13.34 -6.78 8.05
CA ILE A 27 -14.18 -7.09 6.89
C ILE A 27 -15.01 -5.85 6.55
N LYS A 28 -14.81 -5.30 5.36
CA LYS A 28 -15.51 -4.11 4.86
C LYS A 28 -16.03 -4.35 3.45
N ALA A 29 -17.34 -4.17 3.26
CA ALA A 29 -17.97 -4.29 1.96
C ALA A 29 -19.21 -3.40 1.86
N GLY A 30 -19.61 -3.08 0.64
CA GLY A 30 -20.79 -2.27 0.39
C GLY A 30 -21.24 -2.30 -1.07
N VAL A 31 -22.24 -1.46 -1.38
CA VAL A 31 -22.76 -1.28 -2.75
C VAL A 31 -22.33 0.10 -3.25
N GLU A 32 -21.70 0.16 -4.41
CA GLU A 32 -21.21 1.39 -5.02
C GLU A 32 -21.85 1.61 -6.39
N GLY A 33 -22.24 2.85 -6.67
CA GLY A 33 -22.66 3.31 -7.99
C GLY A 33 -21.61 4.25 -8.59
N ARG A 34 -21.17 4.01 -9.83
CA ARG A 34 -20.17 4.87 -10.51
C ARG A 34 -20.52 5.19 -11.96
N ASN A 35 -20.20 6.41 -12.38
CA ASN A 35 -20.10 6.82 -13.79
C ASN A 35 -18.87 7.70 -13.97
N ILE A 36 -18.17 7.54 -15.09
CA ILE A 36 -16.95 8.28 -15.42
C ILE A 36 -17.20 9.12 -16.67
N GLN A 37 -16.62 10.32 -16.72
CA GLN A 37 -16.54 11.13 -17.93
C GLN A 37 -15.07 11.32 -18.30
N LEU A 38 -14.69 10.86 -19.49
CA LEU A 38 -13.35 11.05 -20.03
C LEU A 38 -13.38 12.17 -21.07
N GLN A 39 -12.31 12.97 -21.07
CA GLN A 39 -12.06 14.00 -22.06
C GLN A 39 -10.71 13.69 -22.71
N LEU A 40 -10.72 13.40 -24.01
CA LEU A 40 -9.51 13.17 -24.79
C LEU A 40 -9.28 14.36 -25.72
N THR A 41 -8.04 14.84 -25.77
CA THR A 41 -7.60 15.79 -26.78
C THR A 41 -6.98 15.01 -27.94
N GLU A 42 -7.60 15.09 -29.11
CA GLU A 42 -7.14 14.35 -30.28
C GLU A 42 -5.87 15.01 -30.86
N PRO A 43 -4.92 14.22 -31.39
CA PRO A 43 -3.73 14.76 -32.04
C PRO A 43 -4.12 15.59 -33.26
N LEU A 44 -3.44 16.73 -33.46
CA LEU A 44 -3.67 17.61 -34.61
C LEU A 44 -3.33 16.86 -35.91
N GLN A 45 -4.35 16.51 -36.69
CA GLN A 45 -4.19 16.08 -38.08
C GLN A 45 -4.59 17.24 -38.99
N ASN A 46 -3.61 17.77 -39.74
CA ASN A 46 -3.75 18.80 -40.78
C ASN A 46 -4.92 19.79 -40.60
N ILE A 47 -4.60 20.91 -39.91
CA ILE A 47 -5.35 22.17 -39.72
C ILE A 47 -6.04 22.35 -38.34
N GLN A 48 -5.49 23.35 -37.63
CA GLN A 48 -6.03 24.32 -36.66
C GLN A 48 -7.13 23.88 -35.67
N GLN A 49 -6.69 23.87 -34.40
CA GLN A 49 -7.42 23.72 -33.14
C GLN A 49 -7.53 22.29 -32.59
N PRO A 50 -7.10 22.07 -31.34
CA PRO A 50 -7.20 20.76 -30.69
C PRO A 50 -8.67 20.34 -30.59
N GLN A 51 -9.02 19.19 -31.16
CA GLN A 51 -10.34 18.61 -31.00
C GLN A 51 -10.44 17.91 -29.64
N VAL A 52 -11.54 18.16 -28.94
CA VAL A 52 -11.79 17.61 -27.60
C VAL A 52 -12.99 16.69 -27.65
N THR A 53 -12.75 15.39 -27.51
CA THR A 53 -13.81 14.37 -27.46
C THR A 53 -14.20 14.10 -26.00
N LYS A 54 -15.48 14.27 -25.66
CA LYS A 54 -16.04 13.89 -24.33
C LYS A 54 -16.88 12.63 -24.45
N ARG A 55 -16.65 11.65 -23.58
CA ARG A 55 -17.47 10.42 -23.48
C ARG A 55 -17.83 10.14 -22.03
N LYS A 56 -19.12 9.86 -21.78
CA LYS A 56 -19.66 9.47 -20.46
C LYS A 56 -19.98 7.98 -20.44
N SER A 57 -19.62 7.30 -19.37
CA SER A 57 -20.00 5.90 -19.15
C SER A 57 -21.44 5.79 -18.62
N ARG A 58 -22.07 4.63 -18.81
CA ARG A 58 -23.29 4.27 -18.05
C ARG A 58 -22.99 4.21 -16.55
N ILE A 59 -24.01 4.44 -15.73
CA ILE A 59 -23.96 4.13 -14.30
C ILE A 59 -23.80 2.61 -14.14
N ARG A 60 -22.81 2.21 -13.34
CA ARG A 60 -22.58 0.82 -12.93
C ARG A 60 -22.76 0.73 -11.43
N THR A 61 -23.60 -0.18 -10.99
CA THR A 61 -23.79 -0.52 -9.57
C THR A 61 -23.12 -1.86 -9.30
N LYS A 62 -22.30 -1.96 -8.25
CA LYS A 62 -21.55 -3.18 -7.91
C LYS A 62 -21.55 -3.39 -6.40
N ILE A 63 -21.59 -4.64 -5.95
CA ILE A 63 -21.17 -5.01 -4.61
C ILE A 63 -19.63 -5.09 -4.62
N SER A 64 -18.98 -4.37 -3.71
CA SER A 64 -17.54 -4.21 -3.65
C SER A 64 -17.01 -4.50 -2.24
N ASP A 65 -15.82 -5.08 -2.17
CA ASP A 65 -14.99 -5.12 -0.97
C ASP A 65 -14.23 -3.79 -0.82
N PHE A 66 -14.08 -3.27 0.40
CA PHE A 66 -13.44 -1.97 0.67
C PHE A 66 -12.08 -2.12 1.37
N GLY A 67 -11.32 -3.16 1.02
CA GLY A 67 -10.00 -3.41 1.59
C GLY A 67 -10.07 -4.27 2.85
N SER A 68 -10.85 -5.36 2.80
CA SER A 68 -10.86 -6.36 3.86
C SER A 68 -9.50 -7.04 4.00
N PHE A 69 -9.07 -7.31 5.23
CA PHE A 69 -7.79 -7.94 5.50
C PHE A 69 -7.81 -8.84 6.75
N ILE A 70 -6.84 -9.73 6.81
CA ILE A 70 -6.55 -10.60 7.96
C ILE A 70 -5.07 -10.43 8.31
N GLY A 71 -4.75 -10.50 9.60
CA GLY A 71 -3.41 -10.29 10.11
C GLY A 71 -3.08 -11.20 11.30
N PHE A 72 -1.81 -11.56 11.38
CA PHE A 72 -1.22 -12.22 12.53
C PHE A 72 -0.12 -11.31 13.05
N LYS A 73 -0.08 -11.07 14.36
CA LYS A 73 1.03 -10.34 14.98
C LYS A 73 1.38 -10.94 16.31
N GLY A 74 2.62 -10.73 16.72
CA GLY A 74 3.04 -11.16 18.03
C GLY A 74 4.25 -10.43 18.57
N SER A 75 4.52 -10.69 19.85
CA SER A 75 5.69 -10.18 20.53
C SER A 75 6.26 -11.19 21.52
N GLU A 76 7.59 -11.17 21.66
CA GLU A 76 8.32 -11.99 22.61
C GLU A 76 9.23 -11.09 23.45
N ASP A 77 9.16 -11.23 24.78
CA ASP A 77 10.02 -10.51 25.70
C ASP A 77 11.42 -11.14 25.67
N LEU A 78 12.42 -10.34 25.34
CA LEU A 78 13.82 -10.75 25.27
C LEU A 78 14.59 -10.40 26.56
N GLY A 79 13.91 -9.81 27.56
CA GLY A 79 14.48 -9.33 28.81
C GLY A 79 14.86 -7.85 28.77
N GLU A 80 15.04 -7.26 29.96
CA GLU A 80 15.52 -5.87 30.15
C GLU A 80 14.72 -4.81 29.37
N GLY A 81 13.43 -5.06 29.13
CA GLY A 81 12.56 -4.15 28.39
C GLY A 81 12.69 -4.23 26.85
N LEU A 82 13.54 -5.12 26.33
CA LEU A 82 13.67 -5.41 24.91
C LEU A 82 12.66 -6.48 24.47
N LYS A 83 12.03 -6.28 23.31
CA LYS A 83 11.06 -7.23 22.73
C LYS A 83 11.35 -7.49 21.26
N ALA A 84 11.20 -8.74 20.82
CA ALA A 84 10.99 -9.06 19.42
C ALA A 84 9.52 -8.80 19.06
N VAL A 85 9.28 -8.19 17.91
CA VAL A 85 7.94 -7.91 17.40
C VAL A 85 7.83 -8.35 15.94
N TRP A 86 6.68 -8.86 15.54
CA TRP A 86 6.44 -9.26 14.16
C TRP A 86 4.97 -9.12 13.78
N GLN A 87 4.73 -8.96 12.48
CA GLN A 87 3.41 -8.83 11.90
C GLN A 87 3.40 -9.42 10.48
N LEU A 88 2.31 -10.06 10.10
CA LEU A 88 2.02 -10.53 8.75
C LEU A 88 0.57 -10.21 8.42
N GLU A 89 0.34 -9.34 7.46
CA GLU A 89 -1.00 -8.95 7.01
C GLU A 89 -1.25 -9.33 5.54
N GLN A 90 -2.51 -9.66 5.27
CA GLN A 90 -2.97 -10.16 3.98
C GLN A 90 -4.32 -9.56 3.60
N ASP A 91 -4.45 -9.05 2.38
CA ASP A 91 -5.75 -8.70 1.82
C ASP A 91 -6.61 -9.95 1.59
N VAL A 92 -7.86 -9.92 2.07
CA VAL A 92 -8.84 -11.00 1.93
C VAL A 92 -10.19 -10.43 1.49
N SER A 93 -10.35 -10.22 0.18
CA SER A 93 -11.58 -9.64 -0.33
C SER A 93 -12.76 -10.60 -0.22
N VAL A 94 -13.87 -10.13 0.35
CA VAL A 94 -15.10 -10.93 0.49
C VAL A 94 -15.87 -11.09 -0.82
N ALA A 95 -15.51 -10.34 -1.86
CA ALA A 95 -16.12 -10.44 -3.18
C ALA A 95 -15.57 -11.61 -4.03
N GLY A 96 -14.63 -12.39 -3.48
CA GLY A 96 -13.87 -13.39 -4.23
C GLY A 96 -12.73 -12.74 -5.02
N GLY A 97 -11.56 -13.37 -4.99
CA GLY A 97 -10.31 -12.72 -5.40
C GLY A 97 -9.65 -11.96 -4.24
N GLY A 98 -8.34 -11.79 -4.32
CA GLY A 98 -7.47 -11.26 -3.28
C GLY A 98 -6.02 -11.44 -3.70
N ALA A 99 -5.06 -11.04 -2.87
CA ALA A 99 -3.67 -11.32 -3.17
C ALA A 99 -3.41 -12.84 -3.13
N SER A 100 -2.63 -13.31 -4.10
CA SER A 100 -2.25 -14.72 -4.24
C SER A 100 -1.03 -15.11 -3.40
N GLN A 101 -0.36 -14.12 -2.82
CA GLN A 101 0.83 -14.27 -1.99
C GLN A 101 0.59 -13.57 -0.66
N TRP A 102 1.05 -14.22 0.42
CA TRP A 102 1.00 -13.67 1.78
C TRP A 102 1.90 -12.44 1.93
N GLY A 103 1.52 -11.55 2.86
CA GLY A 103 2.35 -10.41 3.25
C GLY A 103 2.28 -9.22 2.27
N ASN A 104 1.14 -9.06 1.60
CA ASN A 104 0.94 -7.99 0.63
C ASN A 104 0.54 -6.64 1.28
N ARG A 105 0.17 -6.66 2.57
CA ARG A 105 -0.04 -5.48 3.45
C ARG A 105 1.14 -5.29 4.41
N GLU A 106 0.97 -4.54 5.50
CA GLU A 106 2.08 -4.28 6.43
C GLU A 106 2.56 -5.58 7.09
N SER A 107 3.79 -5.97 6.81
CA SER A 107 4.37 -7.23 7.27
C SER A 107 5.86 -7.05 7.56
N PHE A 108 6.28 -7.32 8.79
CA PHE A 108 7.63 -7.04 9.27
C PHE A 108 8.07 -7.94 10.42
N ILE A 109 9.38 -7.91 10.68
CA ILE A 109 9.99 -8.30 11.94
C ILE A 109 10.75 -7.10 12.51
N GLY A 110 10.90 -7.02 13.82
CA GLY A 110 11.55 -5.89 14.46
C GLY A 110 11.90 -6.11 15.92
N LEU A 111 12.51 -5.07 16.49
CA LEU A 111 12.83 -4.95 17.90
C LEU A 111 12.18 -3.70 18.47
N ALA A 112 11.60 -3.81 19.65
CA ALA A 112 11.00 -2.70 20.39
C ALA A 112 11.59 -2.63 21.80
N GLY A 113 11.75 -1.43 22.34
CA GLY A 113 12.18 -1.21 23.71
C GLY A 113 12.14 0.27 24.09
N GLU A 114 12.85 0.66 25.15
CA GLU A 114 12.91 2.07 25.58
C GLU A 114 13.50 3.00 24.51
N PHE A 115 14.31 2.46 23.59
CA PHE A 115 14.87 3.20 22.46
C PHE A 115 13.85 3.47 21.34
N GLY A 116 12.63 2.92 21.40
CA GLY A 116 11.64 3.00 20.33
C GLY A 116 11.48 1.66 19.61
N THR A 117 11.14 1.70 18.33
CA THR A 117 10.90 0.50 17.52
C THR A 117 11.68 0.54 16.22
N LEU A 118 12.42 -0.53 15.92
CA LEU A 118 13.09 -0.75 14.64
C LEU A 118 12.42 -1.92 13.92
N ARG A 119 11.91 -1.68 12.71
CA ARG A 119 11.19 -2.67 11.89
C ARG A 119 11.87 -2.85 10.53
N ALA A 120 11.89 -4.08 10.04
CA ALA A 120 12.34 -4.41 8.70
C ALA A 120 11.33 -5.33 8.01
N GLY A 121 10.98 -4.99 6.77
CA GLY A 121 9.98 -5.71 5.99
C GLY A 121 9.21 -4.77 5.07
N ARG A 122 7.99 -5.16 4.72
CA ARG A 122 7.04 -4.29 4.01
C ARG A 122 6.35 -3.40 5.03
N VAL A 123 6.88 -2.20 5.24
CA VAL A 123 6.46 -1.30 6.34
C VAL A 123 5.77 -0.06 5.78
N ALA A 124 4.76 0.43 6.50
CA ALA A 124 4.10 1.71 6.25
C ALA A 124 5.12 2.86 6.19
N ASN A 125 4.91 3.79 5.26
CA ASN A 125 5.69 5.02 5.19
C ASN A 125 4.96 6.18 5.90
N GLN A 126 5.60 7.33 6.03
CA GLN A 126 5.02 8.46 6.77
C GLN A 126 3.77 9.04 6.10
N PHE A 127 3.62 8.88 4.78
CA PHE A 127 2.41 9.30 4.06
C PHE A 127 1.26 8.32 4.28
N ASP A 128 1.55 7.03 4.41
CA ASP A 128 0.58 6.00 4.79
C ASP A 128 0.04 6.23 6.19
N ASP A 129 0.90 6.55 7.16
CA ASP A 129 0.47 6.89 8.52
C ASP A 129 -0.48 8.11 8.55
N ALA A 130 -0.23 9.09 7.68
CA ALA A 130 -1.06 10.29 7.56
C ALA A 130 -2.33 10.08 6.71
N SER A 131 -2.44 8.97 5.99
CA SER A 131 -3.44 8.75 4.95
C SER A 131 -4.87 8.84 5.48
N GLN A 132 -5.14 8.28 6.66
CA GLN A 132 -6.47 8.28 7.29
C GLN A 132 -6.92 9.68 7.75
N ALA A 133 -5.97 10.54 8.15
CA ALA A 133 -6.29 11.93 8.48
C ALA A 133 -6.63 12.74 7.22
N ILE A 134 -6.06 12.37 6.08
CA ILE A 134 -6.30 13.00 4.77
C ILE A 134 -7.58 12.46 4.12
N ASP A 135 -7.83 11.15 4.21
CA ASP A 135 -8.92 10.44 3.54
C ASP A 135 -9.59 9.42 4.48
N PRO A 136 -10.65 9.82 5.21
CA PRO A 136 -11.32 8.97 6.18
C PRO A 136 -12.40 8.06 5.57
N TRP A 137 -12.47 7.93 4.24
CA TRP A 137 -13.53 7.21 3.53
C TRP A 137 -13.09 5.80 3.13
N ASP A 138 -13.94 4.80 3.37
CA ASP A 138 -13.77 3.44 2.84
C ASP A 138 -14.50 3.29 1.50
N SER A 139 -13.80 2.88 0.44
CA SER A 139 -14.40 2.51 -0.85
C SER A 139 -13.47 1.64 -1.70
N ASN A 140 -13.96 1.10 -2.81
CA ASN A 140 -13.16 0.39 -3.84
C ASN A 140 -12.82 1.34 -5.01
N ASN A 141 -12.83 2.65 -4.79
CA ASN A 141 -12.55 3.63 -5.83
C ASN A 141 -11.84 4.88 -5.26
N ASP A 142 -10.53 4.90 -5.46
CA ASP A 142 -9.62 5.92 -4.92
C ASP A 142 -9.82 7.33 -5.50
N VAL A 143 -10.64 7.49 -6.55
CA VAL A 143 -10.80 8.77 -7.26
C VAL A 143 -12.17 9.40 -7.02
N ALA A 144 -13.25 8.61 -7.12
CA ALA A 144 -14.61 9.16 -7.07
C ALA A 144 -15.22 9.15 -5.67
N SER A 145 -14.75 8.25 -4.81
CA SER A 145 -15.34 7.96 -3.49
C SER A 145 -14.33 8.11 -2.35
N GLN A 146 -13.11 8.53 -2.69
CA GLN A 146 -11.96 8.71 -1.83
C GLN A 146 -11.13 9.89 -2.34
N LEU A 147 -10.17 10.32 -1.53
CA LEU A 147 -9.21 11.38 -1.80
C LEU A 147 -7.86 10.81 -2.23
N GLY A 148 -7.85 9.73 -3.01
CA GLY A 148 -6.66 8.94 -3.35
C GLY A 148 -5.57 9.72 -4.10
N ILE A 149 -5.90 10.80 -4.82
CA ILE A 149 -4.89 11.65 -5.45
C ILE A 149 -3.94 12.30 -4.43
N PHE A 150 -4.43 12.57 -3.22
CA PHE A 150 -3.63 13.14 -2.13
C PHE A 150 -2.81 12.09 -1.39
N LYS A 151 -3.23 10.82 -1.48
CA LYS A 151 -2.56 9.68 -0.86
C LYS A 151 -1.54 8.98 -1.73
N ARG A 152 -1.40 9.32 -3.02
CA ARG A 152 -0.56 8.64 -4.04
C ARG A 152 0.93 8.36 -3.71
N HIS A 153 1.42 8.74 -2.53
CA HIS A 153 2.75 8.44 -2.03
C HIS A 153 2.75 7.51 -0.79
N ASP A 154 1.60 6.95 -0.39
CA ASP A 154 1.41 6.03 0.73
C ASP A 154 1.88 4.58 0.46
N ASP A 155 2.44 4.34 -0.73
CA ASP A 155 3.02 3.06 -1.12
C ASP A 155 3.98 2.47 -0.06
N MET A 156 3.62 1.31 0.48
CA MET A 156 4.51 0.49 1.31
C MET A 156 5.64 -0.12 0.48
N SER A 157 6.85 -0.06 1.02
CA SER A 157 8.06 -0.60 0.40
C SER A 157 8.79 -1.55 1.34
N VAL A 158 9.57 -2.47 0.77
CA VAL A 158 10.50 -3.28 1.56
C VAL A 158 11.62 -2.36 2.06
N SER A 159 11.67 -2.16 3.37
CA SER A 159 12.41 -1.07 3.99
C SER A 159 12.81 -1.38 5.43
N VAL A 160 13.67 -0.52 5.97
CA VAL A 160 13.94 -0.45 7.41
C VAL A 160 13.38 0.86 7.93
N ARG A 161 12.63 0.80 9.02
CA ARG A 161 12.00 1.97 9.65
C ARG A 161 12.30 1.99 11.14
N TYR A 162 12.67 3.16 11.63
CA TYR A 162 12.78 3.46 13.05
C TYR A 162 11.69 4.46 13.44
N ASP A 163 11.02 4.19 14.56
CA ASP A 163 10.02 5.03 15.19
C ASP A 163 10.49 5.32 16.63
N SER A 164 10.66 6.59 16.99
CA SER A 164 11.11 6.99 18.33
C SER A 164 10.03 6.76 19.39
N PRO A 165 10.39 6.64 20.68
CA PRO A 165 9.43 6.81 21.76
C PRO A 165 8.80 8.20 21.71
N GLU A 166 7.67 8.34 22.40
CA GLU A 166 7.12 9.66 22.71
C GLU A 166 7.97 10.32 23.81
N PHE A 167 8.40 11.55 23.57
CA PHE A 167 9.11 12.37 24.54
C PHE A 167 8.47 13.76 24.62
N SER A 168 7.79 14.05 25.73
CA SER A 168 7.11 15.33 25.97
C SER A 168 6.13 15.75 24.84
N GLY A 169 5.37 14.79 24.29
CA GLY A 169 4.44 15.02 23.17
C GLY A 169 5.09 15.04 21.79
N PHE A 170 6.40 14.80 21.68
CA PHE A 170 7.09 14.68 20.39
C PHE A 170 7.45 13.23 20.07
N SER A 171 7.31 12.86 18.81
CA SER A 171 7.78 11.59 18.25
C SER A 171 8.24 11.81 16.81
N GLY A 172 9.12 10.94 16.32
CA GLY A 172 9.59 11.00 14.94
C GLY A 172 9.89 9.63 14.36
N SER A 173 9.94 9.58 13.04
CA SER A 173 10.17 8.36 12.30
C SER A 173 11.13 8.59 11.14
N VAL A 174 12.04 7.64 10.92
CA VAL A 174 12.96 7.64 9.78
C VAL A 174 12.86 6.30 9.07
N GLN A 175 12.78 6.32 7.74
CA GLN A 175 12.68 5.12 6.92
C GLN A 175 13.72 5.15 5.81
N PHE A 176 14.36 4.00 5.58
CA PHE A 176 15.32 3.79 4.51
C PHE A 176 14.89 2.62 3.63
N VAL A 177 14.85 2.87 2.31
CA VAL A 177 14.60 1.86 1.29
C VAL A 177 15.93 1.58 0.58
N PRO A 178 16.52 0.38 0.74
CA PRO A 178 17.71 0.01 -0.02
C PRO A 178 17.46 0.10 -1.53
N ALA A 179 18.47 0.51 -2.29
CA ALA A 179 18.34 0.75 -3.73
C ALA A 179 17.76 -0.46 -4.48
N GLN A 180 18.19 -1.68 -4.15
CA GLN A 180 17.71 -2.93 -4.75
C GLN A 180 16.26 -3.31 -4.37
N ASN A 181 15.74 -2.74 -3.29
CA ASN A 181 14.35 -2.92 -2.85
C ASN A 181 13.42 -1.80 -3.34
N SER A 182 13.96 -0.74 -3.95
CA SER A 182 13.15 0.35 -4.49
C SER A 182 12.44 -0.08 -5.77
N LYS A 183 11.20 0.37 -6.00
CA LYS A 183 10.51 0.18 -7.30
C LYS A 183 11.30 0.79 -8.48
N SER A 184 12.25 1.67 -8.19
CA SER A 184 13.19 2.29 -9.13
C SER A 184 14.44 1.45 -9.41
N ALA A 185 14.56 0.26 -8.83
CA ALA A 185 15.67 -0.66 -9.04
C ALA A 185 15.68 -1.16 -10.50
N TYR A 186 16.37 -0.40 -11.36
CA TYR A 186 17.00 -0.79 -12.61
C TYR A 186 16.25 -1.84 -13.46
N THR A 187 15.11 -1.47 -14.03
CA THR A 187 14.69 -2.04 -15.32
C THR A 187 15.24 -1.12 -16.42
N PRO A 188 16.27 -1.52 -17.18
CA PRO A 188 16.71 -0.74 -18.32
C PRO A 188 15.53 -0.56 -19.27
N ALA A 189 15.13 0.68 -19.53
CA ALA A 189 14.20 0.96 -20.60
C ALA A 189 14.89 0.61 -21.93
N HIS A 190 14.25 -0.22 -22.76
CA HIS A 190 14.69 -0.49 -24.12
C HIS A 190 13.80 0.29 -25.09
N PHE A 191 14.39 0.93 -26.09
CA PHE A 191 13.64 1.38 -27.27
C PHE A 191 14.15 0.62 -28.48
N VAL A 192 13.22 0.08 -29.27
CA VAL A 192 13.54 -0.49 -30.57
C VAL A 192 13.56 0.65 -31.58
N GLN A 193 14.73 1.05 -32.04
CA GLN A 193 14.84 2.02 -33.13
C GLN A 193 14.56 1.28 -34.46
N ASN A 194 13.30 1.23 -34.89
CA ASN A 194 12.97 0.79 -36.24
C ASN A 194 13.43 1.88 -37.23
N LYS A 195 14.72 1.86 -37.61
CA LYS A 195 15.15 2.53 -38.83
C LYS A 195 14.54 1.74 -39.99
N GLN A 196 13.67 2.39 -40.77
CA GLN A 196 13.18 1.80 -42.02
C GLN A 196 14.41 1.28 -42.79
N ASN A 197 14.47 -0.04 -43.00
CA ASN A 197 15.49 -0.81 -43.73
C ASN A 197 16.66 -1.45 -42.94
N GLN A 198 16.62 -1.61 -41.61
CA GLN A 198 17.57 -2.51 -40.92
C GLN A 198 16.87 -3.40 -39.87
N GLN A 199 16.37 -4.57 -40.29
CA GLN A 199 15.60 -5.50 -39.44
C GLN A 199 16.44 -6.33 -38.44
N ASN A 200 17.78 -6.20 -38.39
CA ASN A 200 18.64 -7.14 -37.66
C ASN A 200 19.71 -6.49 -36.74
N GLN A 201 19.48 -5.31 -36.18
CA GLN A 201 20.40 -4.74 -35.17
C GLN A 201 19.98 -5.15 -33.75
N PRO A 202 20.91 -5.58 -32.87
CA PRO A 202 20.60 -5.81 -31.46
C PRO A 202 20.14 -4.49 -30.79
N PRO A 203 19.21 -4.54 -29.83
CA PRO A 203 18.70 -3.34 -29.18
C PRO A 203 19.83 -2.59 -28.45
N THR A 204 19.92 -1.27 -28.66
CA THR A 204 20.87 -0.43 -27.93
C THR A 204 20.38 -0.24 -26.49
N LEU A 205 21.17 -0.71 -25.51
CA LEU A 205 20.91 -0.48 -24.09
C LEU A 205 21.32 0.94 -23.72
N VAL A 206 20.37 1.75 -23.27
CA VAL A 206 20.65 3.06 -22.66
C VAL A 206 20.45 2.98 -21.15
N PRO A 207 21.32 3.61 -20.35
CA PRO A 207 21.09 3.75 -18.91
C PRO A 207 19.75 4.44 -18.69
N ALA A 208 18.89 3.84 -17.88
CA ALA A 208 17.67 4.52 -17.44
C ALA A 208 18.08 5.68 -16.51
N VAL A 209 17.85 6.91 -16.96
CA VAL A 209 17.73 8.02 -16.01
C VAL A 209 16.35 7.88 -15.40
N VAL A 210 16.30 7.39 -14.16
CA VAL A 210 15.07 7.40 -13.36
C VAL A 210 14.75 8.86 -13.03
N GLY A 211 14.00 9.51 -13.92
CA GLY A 211 13.29 10.74 -13.59
C GLY A 211 11.89 10.38 -13.10
N LYS A 212 11.52 10.89 -11.93
CA LYS A 212 10.10 11.18 -11.65
C LYS A 212 9.75 12.51 -12.30
#